data_AF-A0A497E718-F1
#
_entry.id   AF-A0A497E718-F1
#
_cell.length_a   1.000
_cell.length_b   1.000
_cell.length_c   1.000
_cell.angle_alpha   90.00
_cell.angle_beta   90.00
_cell.angle_gamma   90.00
#
_symmetry.space_group_name_H-M   'P 1'
#
loop_
_entity.id
_entity.type
_entity.pdbx_description
1 polymer ?
#
loop_
_entity_poly.entity_id
_entity_poly.type
_entity_poly.pdbx_seq_one_letter_code
_entity_poly.pdbx_strand_id
1 'polypeptide(L)'
;MNTLTRYQPTHKVRFITAASLFDGHDAAINIMRRILQVQGAEVIHLGHNRSVGEIVDAAVQEDAQGIAVSSYQGGHMEFFKYMIDLLRERDAGHIKVFGGGGGVIVPEEIAELEAYGVTKIFSPEDGRTMGLDGMISSMIVACDFDPTELGGGQDFGAEPEHWLDVARAITLAEEGKEVAIPEAPHPVPVLGTTGTGGAGKSSLTDELVLRFLADYP
;
A
#
# COMPACT_ATOMS: atom_id res chain seq x y z
N MET A 1 -23.30 -24.13 -9.28
CA MET A 1 -23.24 -22.77 -8.70
C MET A 1 -22.70 -22.93 -7.29
N ASN A 2 -21.40 -22.75 -7.10
CA ASN A 2 -20.79 -22.76 -5.77
C ASN A 2 -20.15 -21.38 -5.60
N THR A 3 -20.93 -20.42 -5.13
CA THR A 3 -20.40 -19.13 -4.67
C THR A 3 -19.57 -19.42 -3.43
N LEU A 4 -18.26 -19.59 -3.62
CA LEU A 4 -17.28 -19.44 -2.54
C LEU A 4 -17.65 -18.15 -1.81
N THR A 5 -18.07 -18.26 -0.55
CA THR A 5 -18.43 -17.11 0.27
C THR A 5 -17.16 -16.29 0.44
N ARG A 6 -17.05 -15.20 -0.32
CA ARG A 6 -15.91 -14.28 -0.26
C ARG A 6 -15.81 -13.74 1.16
N TYR A 7 -14.59 -13.69 1.68
CA TYR A 7 -14.34 -13.06 2.98
C TYR A 7 -14.78 -11.60 2.92
N GLN A 8 -15.48 -11.14 3.96
CA GLN A 8 -15.82 -9.73 4.12
C GLN A 8 -14.99 -9.18 5.28
N PRO A 9 -14.14 -8.16 5.05
CA PRO A 9 -13.35 -7.58 6.11
C PRO A 9 -14.24 -6.89 7.14
N THR A 10 -13.79 -6.92 8.39
CA THR A 10 -14.45 -6.24 9.52
C THR A 10 -13.96 -4.81 9.67
N HIS A 11 -12.72 -4.52 9.26
CA HIS A 11 -12.11 -3.20 9.23
C HIS A 11 -12.01 -2.65 7.79
N LYS A 12 -11.74 -1.36 7.66
CA LYS A 12 -11.41 -0.74 6.36
C LYS A 12 -9.99 -1.13 5.96
N VAL A 13 -9.85 -2.21 5.20
CA VAL A 13 -8.55 -2.70 4.74
C VAL A 13 -8.08 -1.90 3.53
N ARG A 14 -6.92 -1.23 3.65
CA ARG A 14 -6.25 -0.46 2.59
C ARG A 14 -5.05 -1.25 2.06
N PHE A 15 -4.89 -1.25 0.75
CA PHE A 15 -3.76 -1.87 0.06
C PHE A 15 -3.03 -0.89 -0.86
N ILE A 16 -1.70 -0.89 -0.79
CA ILE A 16 -0.84 -0.37 -1.86
C ILE A 16 -0.60 -1.47 -2.88
N THR A 17 -0.80 -1.18 -4.17
CA THR A 17 -0.51 -2.13 -5.26
C THR A 17 0.42 -1.53 -6.30
N ALA A 18 1.48 -2.26 -6.66
CA ALA A 18 2.47 -1.81 -7.64
C ALA A 18 3.13 -2.98 -8.40
N ALA A 19 3.76 -2.71 -9.53
CA ALA A 19 4.80 -3.56 -10.08
C ALA A 19 6.19 -3.03 -9.72
N SER A 20 7.14 -3.94 -9.52
CA SER A 20 8.52 -3.65 -9.09
C SER A 20 9.29 -2.69 -10.02
N LEU A 21 10.46 -2.24 -9.57
CA LEU A 21 11.30 -1.29 -10.31
C LEU A 21 11.77 -1.90 -11.63
N PHE A 22 11.66 -1.13 -12.72
CA PHE A 22 11.91 -1.56 -14.10
C PHE A 22 11.06 -2.73 -14.59
N ASP A 23 9.96 -3.04 -13.90
CA ASP A 23 9.00 -4.03 -14.33
C ASP A 23 7.76 -3.36 -14.95
N GLY A 24 7.52 -3.65 -16.22
CA GLY A 24 6.34 -3.21 -16.97
C GLY A 24 5.19 -4.23 -16.97
N HIS A 25 5.34 -5.39 -16.32
CA HIS A 25 4.32 -6.44 -16.30
C HIS A 25 3.20 -6.14 -15.30
N ASP A 26 2.34 -5.18 -15.64
CA ASP A 26 1.25 -4.74 -14.77
C ASP A 26 -0.05 -5.57 -14.93
N ALA A 27 -0.09 -6.51 -15.88
CA ALA A 27 -1.29 -7.28 -16.18
C ALA A 27 -1.78 -8.09 -14.96
N ALA A 28 -0.85 -8.75 -14.24
CA ALA A 28 -1.18 -9.54 -13.07
C ALA A 28 -1.69 -8.65 -11.93
N ILE A 29 -0.96 -7.60 -11.57
CA ILE A 29 -1.36 -6.70 -10.47
C ILE A 29 -2.67 -5.97 -10.77
N ASN A 30 -2.95 -5.64 -12.03
CA ASN A 30 -4.23 -5.05 -12.45
C ASN A 30 -5.43 -6.00 -12.23
N ILE A 31 -5.25 -7.31 -12.42
CA ILE A 31 -6.30 -8.30 -12.09
C ILE A 31 -6.45 -8.41 -10.58
N MET A 32 -5.34 -8.57 -9.85
CA MET A 32 -5.35 -8.73 -8.38
C MET A 32 -6.02 -7.54 -7.69
N ARG A 33 -5.67 -6.30 -8.06
CA ARG A 33 -6.28 -5.10 -7.46
C ARG A 33 -7.79 -5.00 -7.70
N ARG A 34 -8.28 -5.43 -8.86
CA ARG A 34 -9.72 -5.41 -9.15
C ARG A 34 -10.46 -6.39 -8.24
N ILE A 35 -9.87 -7.56 -7.97
CA ILE A 35 -10.46 -8.54 -7.07
C ILE A 35 -10.41 -8.03 -5.63
N LEU A 36 -9.31 -7.41 -5.19
CA LEU A 36 -9.23 -6.72 -3.88
C LEU A 36 -10.37 -5.71 -3.70
N GLN A 37 -10.57 -4.83 -4.69
CA GLN A 37 -11.65 -3.83 -4.68
C GLN A 37 -13.03 -4.48 -4.62
N VAL A 38 -13.26 -5.53 -5.41
CA VAL A 38 -14.53 -6.28 -5.41
C VAL A 38 -14.79 -6.98 -4.07
N GLN A 39 -13.74 -7.34 -3.33
CA GLN A 39 -13.83 -7.93 -2.00
C GLN A 39 -13.87 -6.89 -0.87
N GLY A 40 -13.94 -5.60 -1.19
CA GLY A 40 -14.18 -4.52 -0.22
C GLY A 40 -12.92 -3.83 0.32
N ALA A 41 -11.74 -4.16 -0.20
CA ALA A 41 -10.52 -3.42 0.14
C ALA A 41 -10.44 -2.10 -0.63
N GLU A 42 -9.99 -1.04 0.04
CA GLU A 42 -9.57 0.20 -0.62
C GLU A 42 -8.18 -0.02 -1.23
N VAL A 43 -8.00 0.38 -2.48
CA VAL A 43 -6.75 0.12 -3.21
C VAL A 43 -6.17 1.39 -3.79
N ILE A 44 -4.98 1.73 -3.30
CA ILE A 44 -4.12 2.78 -3.83
C ILE A 44 -3.17 2.11 -4.82
N HIS A 45 -3.38 2.40 -6.10
CA HIS A 45 -2.62 1.76 -7.18
C HIS A 45 -1.56 2.69 -7.73
N LEU A 46 -0.29 2.32 -7.57
CA LEU A 46 0.85 3.13 -8.01
C LEU A 46 1.27 2.84 -9.47
N GLY A 47 0.66 1.84 -10.10
CA GLY A 47 1.02 1.40 -11.46
C GLY A 47 2.26 0.51 -11.46
N HIS A 48 3.15 0.74 -12.40
CA HIS A 48 4.34 -0.07 -12.65
C HIS A 48 5.63 0.75 -12.55
N ASN A 49 6.80 0.10 -12.58
CA ASN A 49 8.10 0.75 -12.46
C ASN A 49 8.24 1.59 -11.17
N ARG A 50 7.99 0.97 -10.02
CA ARG A 50 8.07 1.65 -8.71
C ARG A 50 9.24 1.15 -7.88
N SER A 51 10.00 2.09 -7.36
CA SER A 51 11.06 1.81 -6.39
C SER A 51 10.47 1.38 -5.04
N VAL A 52 11.28 0.70 -4.24
CA VAL A 52 10.89 0.31 -2.87
C VAL A 52 10.55 1.55 -2.03
N GLY A 53 11.32 2.63 -2.15
CA GLY A 53 11.07 3.89 -1.43
C GLY A 53 9.69 4.46 -1.74
N GLU A 54 9.34 4.60 -3.03
CA GLU A 54 8.01 5.10 -3.43
C GLU A 54 6.87 4.24 -2.88
N ILE A 55 7.02 2.92 -2.86
CA ILE A 55 5.98 2.00 -2.37
C ILE A 55 5.84 2.11 -0.85
N VAL A 56 6.96 2.14 -0.12
CA VAL A 56 6.96 2.23 1.34
C VAL A 56 6.44 3.58 1.82
N ASP A 57 6.90 4.67 1.22
CA ASP A 57 6.45 6.02 1.55
C ASP A 57 4.94 6.15 1.34
N ALA A 58 4.42 5.66 0.21
CA ALA A 58 2.97 5.62 -0.03
C ALA A 58 2.24 4.75 1.00
N ALA A 59 2.76 3.58 1.36
CA ALA A 59 2.13 2.69 2.33
C ALA A 59 2.05 3.32 3.74
N VAL A 60 3.10 4.04 4.14
CA VAL A 60 3.16 4.76 5.42
C VAL A 60 2.20 5.94 5.41
N GLN A 61 2.24 6.78 4.38
CA GLN A 61 1.38 7.97 4.27
C GLN A 61 -0.12 7.62 4.16
N GLU A 62 -0.44 6.48 3.56
CA GLU A 62 -1.81 5.97 3.44
C GLU A 62 -2.24 5.08 4.61
N ASP A 63 -1.37 4.88 5.60
CA ASP A 63 -1.58 4.00 6.76
C ASP A 63 -2.16 2.63 6.35
N ALA A 64 -1.56 2.04 5.31
CA ALA A 64 -2.07 0.84 4.67
C ALA A 64 -1.73 -0.43 5.48
N GLN A 65 -2.68 -1.35 5.58
CA GLN A 65 -2.43 -2.64 6.23
C GLN A 65 -1.63 -3.62 5.35
N GLY A 66 -1.68 -3.46 4.02
CA GLY A 66 -1.05 -4.38 3.09
C GLY A 66 -0.38 -3.72 1.88
N ILE A 67 0.70 -4.32 1.41
CA ILE A 67 1.38 -4.00 0.15
C ILE A 67 1.35 -5.24 -0.73
N ALA A 68 0.93 -5.13 -1.98
CA ALA A 68 1.01 -6.21 -2.96
C ALA A 68 1.85 -5.79 -4.17
N VAL A 69 2.93 -6.54 -4.43
CA VAL A 69 3.85 -6.26 -5.53
C VAL A 69 3.93 -7.42 -6.51
N SER A 70 3.85 -7.12 -7.80
CA SER A 70 4.26 -8.05 -8.86
C SER A 70 5.71 -7.83 -9.28
N SER A 71 6.50 -8.91 -9.38
CA SER A 71 7.90 -8.87 -9.80
C SER A 71 8.22 -9.97 -10.80
N TYR A 72 8.37 -9.61 -12.08
CA TYR A 72 8.61 -10.53 -13.20
C TYR A 72 10.00 -10.36 -13.86
N GLN A 73 10.78 -9.34 -13.48
CA GLN A 73 12.09 -9.05 -14.10
C GLN A 73 13.29 -9.63 -13.34
N GLY A 74 13.06 -10.30 -12.20
CA GLY A 74 14.12 -10.75 -11.30
C GLY A 74 14.54 -9.66 -10.31
N GLY A 75 15.58 -9.93 -9.49
CA GLY A 75 16.02 -9.03 -8.41
C GLY A 75 15.01 -8.92 -7.26
N HIS A 76 14.01 -9.80 -7.22
CA HIS A 76 12.96 -9.83 -6.20
C HIS A 76 13.51 -10.09 -4.80
N MET A 77 14.60 -10.85 -4.69
CA MET A 77 15.23 -11.14 -3.39
C MET A 77 15.68 -9.86 -2.69
N GLU A 78 16.48 -9.06 -3.37
CA GLU A 78 16.98 -7.78 -2.86
C GLU A 78 15.84 -6.78 -2.70
N PHE A 79 14.91 -6.74 -3.67
CA PHE A 79 13.78 -5.82 -3.66
C PHE A 79 12.88 -6.03 -2.43
N PHE A 80 12.46 -7.26 -2.16
CA PHE A 80 11.57 -7.55 -1.03
C PHE A 80 12.30 -7.43 0.32
N LYS A 81 13.56 -7.86 0.42
CA LYS A 81 14.34 -7.68 1.66
C LYS A 81 14.50 -6.19 2.00
N TYR A 82 14.87 -5.38 1.00
CA TYR A 82 14.99 -3.94 1.19
C TYR A 82 13.66 -3.29 1.58
N MET A 83 12.52 -3.76 1.02
CA MET A 83 11.19 -3.29 1.44
C MET A 83 10.89 -3.60 2.90
N ILE A 84 11.21 -4.81 3.36
CA ILE A 84 11.01 -5.20 4.76
C ILE A 84 11.89 -4.37 5.69
N ASP A 85 13.15 -4.15 5.32
CA ASP A 85 14.07 -3.33 6.12
C ASP A 85 13.59 -1.87 6.20
N LEU A 86 13.20 -1.28 5.07
CA LEU A 86 12.74 0.10 5.02
C LEU A 86 11.42 0.29 5.80
N LEU A 87 10.50 -0.68 5.75
CA LEU A 87 9.30 -0.64 6.60
C LEU A 87 9.64 -0.67 8.09
N ARG A 88 10.63 -1.47 8.51
CA ARG A 88 11.09 -1.50 9.91
C ARG A 88 11.76 -0.19 10.31
N GLU A 89 12.56 0.39 9.42
CA GLU A 89 13.20 1.70 9.64
C GLU A 89 12.18 2.85 9.76
N ARG A 90 11.01 2.71 9.14
CA ARG A 90 9.90 3.69 9.20
C ARG A 90 8.87 3.41 10.30
N ASP A 91 9.19 2.52 11.25
CA ASP A 91 8.27 2.03 12.29
C ASP A 91 6.94 1.45 11.74
N ALA A 92 6.96 1.02 10.48
CA ALA A 92 5.82 0.50 9.74
C ALA A 92 5.91 -1.03 9.54
N GLY A 93 6.62 -1.73 10.43
CA GLY A 93 6.82 -3.19 10.36
C GLY A 93 5.53 -4.01 10.52
N HIS A 94 4.42 -3.38 10.88
CA HIS A 94 3.10 -4.01 10.98
C HIS A 94 2.46 -4.26 9.60
N ILE A 95 2.83 -3.48 8.57
CA ILE A 95 2.30 -3.57 7.21
C ILE A 95 2.68 -4.92 6.59
N LYS A 96 1.69 -5.63 6.06
CA LYS A 96 1.88 -6.96 5.47
C LYS A 96 2.33 -6.87 4.03
N VAL A 97 3.44 -7.51 3.68
CA VAL A 97 3.98 -7.52 2.32
C VAL A 97 3.61 -8.82 1.61
N PHE A 98 3.00 -8.70 0.43
CA PHE A 98 2.64 -9.79 -0.45
C PHE A 98 3.34 -9.64 -1.80
N GLY A 99 3.70 -10.76 -2.41
CA GLY A 99 4.36 -10.76 -3.71
C GLY A 99 3.89 -11.86 -4.65
N GLY A 100 4.16 -11.67 -5.94
CA GLY A 100 4.00 -12.70 -6.96
C GLY A 100 4.85 -12.40 -8.19
N GLY A 101 5.45 -13.44 -8.77
CA GLY A 101 6.28 -13.34 -9.98
C GLY A 101 6.04 -14.47 -10.97
N GLY A 102 4.93 -15.20 -10.82
CA GLY A 102 4.72 -16.44 -11.56
C GLY A 102 5.86 -17.44 -11.29
N GLY A 103 6.47 -17.95 -12.36
CA GLY A 103 7.60 -18.89 -12.25
C GLY A 103 8.97 -18.26 -12.02
N VAL A 104 9.06 -16.92 -11.84
CA VAL A 104 10.34 -16.22 -11.67
C VAL A 104 10.90 -16.41 -10.26
N ILE A 105 10.04 -16.54 -9.25
CA ILE A 105 10.44 -16.71 -7.85
C ILE A 105 10.34 -18.21 -7.51
N VAL A 106 11.49 -18.84 -7.24
CA VAL A 106 11.54 -20.30 -7.00
C VAL A 106 11.17 -20.66 -5.54
N PRO A 107 10.75 -21.90 -5.25
CA PRO A 107 10.30 -22.28 -3.90
C PRO A 107 11.28 -21.97 -2.77
N GLU A 108 12.59 -22.13 -3.01
CA GLU A 108 13.64 -21.82 -2.04
C GLU A 108 13.70 -20.32 -1.72
N GLU A 109 13.55 -19.47 -2.74
CA GLU A 109 13.50 -18.01 -2.61
C GLU A 109 12.22 -17.55 -1.90
N ILE A 110 11.09 -18.19 -2.19
CA ILE A 110 9.82 -17.94 -1.48
C ILE A 110 10.00 -18.21 0.01
N ALA A 111 10.55 -19.36 0.37
CA ALA A 111 10.76 -19.73 1.77
C ALA A 111 11.72 -18.76 2.47
N GLU A 112 12.77 -18.32 1.79
CA GLU A 112 13.72 -17.34 2.32
C GLU A 112 13.09 -15.96 2.53
N LEU A 113 12.31 -15.46 1.56
CA LEU A 113 11.62 -14.18 1.67
C LEU A 113 10.56 -14.18 2.76
N GLU A 114 9.77 -15.27 2.87
CA GLU A 114 8.77 -15.43 3.92
C GLU A 114 9.43 -15.52 5.30
N ALA A 115 10.55 -16.23 5.42
CA ALA A 115 11.33 -16.26 6.66
C ALA A 115 11.95 -14.90 7.03
N TYR A 116 12.26 -14.06 6.03
CA TYR A 116 12.83 -12.73 6.26
C TYR A 116 11.80 -11.72 6.80
N GLY A 117 10.53 -11.87 6.43
CA GLY A 117 9.43 -11.02 6.90
C GLY A 117 8.34 -10.75 5.88
N VAL A 118 8.47 -11.22 4.63
CA VAL A 118 7.38 -11.15 3.66
C VAL A 118 6.23 -12.03 4.15
N THR A 119 5.00 -11.52 4.09
CA THR A 119 3.83 -12.25 4.63
C THR A 119 3.48 -13.46 3.78
N LYS A 120 3.49 -13.30 2.45
CA LYS A 120 3.30 -14.41 1.51
C LYS A 120 3.82 -14.05 0.12
N ILE A 121 4.55 -14.97 -0.50
CA ILE A 121 4.76 -14.95 -1.96
C ILE A 121 3.88 -16.04 -2.59
N PHE A 122 3.03 -15.65 -3.53
CA PHE A 122 2.14 -16.57 -4.23
C PHE A 122 2.85 -17.20 -5.43
N SER A 123 2.99 -18.53 -5.38
CA SER A 123 3.50 -19.34 -6.48
C SER A 123 2.39 -19.66 -7.51
N PRO A 124 2.74 -20.13 -8.72
CA PRO A 124 1.75 -20.63 -9.68
C PRO A 124 0.89 -21.77 -9.13
N GLU A 125 1.42 -22.58 -8.21
CA GLU A 125 0.70 -23.69 -7.60
C GLU A 125 -0.34 -23.21 -6.58
N ASP A 126 -0.05 -22.14 -5.84
CA ASP A 126 -1.04 -21.46 -4.99
C ASP A 126 -2.21 -20.94 -5.84
N GLY A 127 -1.90 -20.38 -7.01
CA GLY A 127 -2.93 -19.93 -7.96
C GLY A 127 -3.83 -21.07 -8.47
N ARG A 128 -3.29 -22.27 -8.67
CA ARG A 128 -4.07 -23.45 -9.09
C ARG A 128 -4.92 -24.02 -7.96
N THR A 129 -4.40 -24.03 -6.75
CA THR A 129 -5.04 -24.68 -5.59
C THR A 129 -6.08 -23.77 -4.92
N MET A 130 -5.74 -22.50 -4.71
CA MET A 130 -6.60 -21.52 -4.04
C MET A 130 -7.54 -20.80 -5.03
N GLY A 131 -7.13 -20.69 -6.29
CA GLY A 131 -7.73 -19.75 -7.24
C GLY A 131 -7.45 -18.29 -6.88
N LEU A 132 -7.74 -17.38 -7.81
CA LEU A 132 -7.50 -15.95 -7.60
C LEU A 132 -8.31 -15.39 -6.43
N ASP A 133 -9.60 -15.75 -6.32
CA ASP A 133 -10.45 -15.32 -5.20
C ASP A 133 -9.92 -15.80 -3.84
N GLY A 134 -9.38 -17.02 -3.77
CA GLY A 134 -8.83 -17.60 -2.54
C GLY A 134 -7.52 -16.92 -2.11
N MET A 135 -6.61 -16.65 -3.06
CA MET A 135 -5.39 -15.90 -2.79
C MET A 135 -5.73 -14.50 -2.23
N ILE A 136 -6.63 -13.77 -2.88
CA ILE A 136 -7.04 -12.43 -2.45
C ILE A 136 -7.76 -12.47 -1.10
N SER A 137 -8.62 -13.46 -0.86
CA SER A 137 -9.27 -13.64 0.45
C SER A 137 -8.22 -13.83 1.55
N SER A 138 -7.17 -14.63 1.30
CA SER A 138 -6.10 -14.83 2.27
C SER A 138 -5.30 -13.56 2.57
N MET A 139 -5.10 -12.69 1.56
CA MET A 139 -4.45 -11.39 1.74
C MET A 139 -5.29 -10.47 2.62
N ILE A 140 -6.60 -10.38 2.35
CA ILE A 140 -7.52 -9.53 3.13
C ILE A 140 -7.61 -10.02 4.56
N VAL A 141 -7.75 -11.34 4.79
CA VAL A 141 -7.79 -11.91 6.15
C VAL A 141 -6.54 -11.56 6.95
N ALA A 142 -5.36 -11.62 6.33
CA ALA A 142 -4.11 -11.28 7.00
C ALA A 142 -3.95 -9.77 7.31
N CYS A 143 -4.72 -8.91 6.64
CA CYS A 143 -4.69 -7.45 6.78
C CYS A 143 -5.91 -6.88 7.50
N ASP A 144 -6.85 -7.72 7.94
CA ASP A 144 -8.09 -7.28 8.59
C ASP A 144 -7.88 -6.99 10.08
N PHE A 145 -7.16 -5.91 10.36
CA PHE A 145 -6.94 -5.38 11.70
C PHE A 145 -7.16 -3.86 11.71
N ASP A 146 -7.52 -3.31 12.89
CA ASP A 146 -7.58 -1.87 13.13
C ASP A 146 -6.15 -1.35 13.36
N PRO A 147 -5.58 -0.57 12.43
CA PRO A 147 -4.22 -0.09 12.59
C PRO A 147 -4.15 0.96 13.72
N THR A 148 -5.26 1.60 14.11
CA THR A 148 -5.29 2.60 15.19
C THR A 148 -5.03 2.02 16.57
N GLU A 149 -5.20 0.70 16.75
CA GLU A 149 -4.84 0.00 17.99
C GLU A 149 -3.33 -0.10 18.19
N LEU A 150 -2.53 0.17 17.16
CA LEU A 150 -1.06 0.14 17.22
C LEU A 150 -0.46 1.41 17.85
N GLY A 151 -1.28 2.44 18.10
CA GLY A 151 -0.83 3.73 18.63
C GLY A 151 -0.37 4.70 17.53
N GLY A 152 0.22 5.82 17.96
CA GLY A 152 0.56 6.97 17.12
C GLY A 152 -0.57 8.02 17.04
N GLY A 153 -0.47 8.92 16.06
CA GLY A 153 -1.45 9.98 15.82
C GLY A 153 -1.24 11.24 16.64
N GLN A 154 -0.03 11.45 17.17
CA GLN A 154 0.23 12.52 18.15
C GLN A 154 1.33 13.50 17.71
N ASP A 155 2.24 13.08 16.83
CA ASP A 155 3.37 13.89 16.38
C ASP A 155 3.20 14.35 14.92
N PHE A 156 3.03 15.65 14.72
CA PHE A 156 2.62 16.25 13.43
C PHE A 156 3.77 16.99 12.73
N GLY A 157 4.95 16.39 12.70
CA GLY A 157 6.09 16.93 11.94
C GLY A 157 5.94 16.77 10.43
N ALA A 158 6.71 17.54 9.66
CA ALA A 158 6.71 17.47 8.19
C ALA A 158 7.70 16.42 7.64
N GLU A 159 8.67 16.00 8.45
CA GLU A 159 9.73 15.06 8.07
C GLU A 159 9.22 13.61 7.97
N PRO A 160 9.88 12.74 7.17
CA PRO A 160 9.43 11.36 6.94
C PRO A 160 9.23 10.50 8.20
N GLU A 161 9.99 10.76 9.25
CA GLU A 161 9.84 10.08 10.54
C GLU A 161 8.49 10.32 11.23
N HIS A 162 7.77 11.39 10.87
CA HIS A 162 6.46 11.72 11.43
C HIS A 162 5.30 11.35 10.52
N TRP A 163 5.56 10.88 9.30
CA TRP A 163 4.50 10.59 8.33
C TRP A 163 3.52 9.53 8.82
N LEU A 164 4.00 8.52 9.53
CA LEU A 164 3.14 7.47 10.09
C LEU A 164 2.18 8.05 11.15
N ASP A 165 2.66 8.95 12.01
CA ASP A 165 1.81 9.62 13.00
C ASP A 165 0.75 10.50 12.34
N VAL A 166 1.13 11.28 11.33
CA VAL A 166 0.17 12.09 10.57
C VAL A 166 -0.88 11.20 9.88
N ALA A 167 -0.45 10.12 9.24
CA ALA A 167 -1.34 9.17 8.57
C ALA A 167 -2.29 8.49 9.57
N ARG A 168 -1.78 8.03 10.72
CA ARG A 168 -2.56 7.46 11.81
C ARG A 168 -3.61 8.42 12.33
N ALA A 169 -3.29 9.71 12.48
CA ALA A 169 -4.23 10.74 12.88
C ALA A 169 -5.35 10.95 11.84
N ILE A 170 -5.03 10.87 10.54
CA ILE A 170 -6.03 10.90 9.47
C ILE A 170 -6.97 9.68 9.58
N THR A 171 -6.43 8.48 9.75
CA THR A 171 -7.23 7.25 9.92
C THR A 171 -8.16 7.33 11.14
N LEU A 172 -7.64 7.80 12.29
CA LEU A 172 -8.46 8.05 13.49
C LEU A 172 -9.64 9.00 13.18
N ALA A 173 -9.37 10.11 12.49
CA ALA A 173 -10.39 11.08 12.12
C ALA A 173 -11.42 10.50 11.12
N GLU A 174 -10.98 9.70 10.14
CA GLU A 174 -11.87 9.01 9.19
C GLU A 174 -12.80 7.98 9.84
N GLU A 175 -12.41 7.42 10.98
CA GLU A 175 -13.22 6.54 11.82
C GLU A 175 -14.09 7.30 12.83
N GLY A 176 -14.01 8.63 12.86
CA GLY A 176 -14.75 9.48 13.78
C GLY A 176 -14.22 9.47 15.22
N LYS A 177 -12.99 8.99 15.43
CA LYS A 177 -12.29 9.07 16.72
C LYS A 177 -11.75 10.49 16.92
N GLU A 178 -11.68 10.94 18.17
CA GLU A 178 -11.18 12.28 18.50
C GLU A 178 -9.66 12.32 18.34
N VAL A 179 -9.17 13.35 17.64
CA VAL A 179 -7.74 13.59 17.39
C VAL A 179 -7.38 14.95 17.95
N ALA A 180 -6.35 15.00 18.79
CA ALA A 180 -5.85 16.25 19.35
C ALA A 180 -5.01 17.00 18.30
N ILE A 181 -5.67 17.80 17.48
CA ILE A 181 -5.00 18.59 16.43
C ILE A 181 -4.34 19.82 17.08
N PRO A 182 -3.02 20.05 16.88
CA PRO A 182 -2.34 21.22 17.40
C PRO A 182 -2.84 22.51 16.72
N GLU A 183 -2.82 23.62 17.45
CA GLU A 183 -3.07 24.93 16.83
C GLU A 183 -1.96 25.25 15.83
N ALA A 184 -2.35 25.65 14.62
CA ALA A 184 -1.39 26.04 13.59
C ALA A 184 -0.65 27.32 14.03
N PRO A 185 0.69 27.37 13.90
CA PRO A 185 1.48 28.52 14.35
C PRO A 185 1.20 29.81 13.55
N HIS A 186 0.60 29.67 12.37
CA HIS A 186 0.18 30.75 11.51
C HIS A 186 -1.01 30.30 10.64
N PRO A 187 -1.80 31.22 10.08
CA PRO A 187 -2.83 30.88 9.10
C PRO A 187 -2.24 30.13 7.91
N VAL A 188 -2.74 28.92 7.63
CA VAL A 188 -2.30 28.10 6.49
C VAL A 188 -3.37 28.18 5.38
N PRO A 189 -3.04 28.60 4.15
CA PRO A 189 -4.00 28.59 3.04
C PRO A 189 -4.42 27.16 2.66
N VAL A 190 -5.73 26.95 2.48
CA VAL A 190 -6.30 25.69 1.98
C VAL A 190 -6.86 25.89 0.58
N LEU A 191 -6.24 25.24 -0.41
CA LEU A 191 -6.68 25.29 -1.81
C LEU A 191 -7.55 24.08 -2.13
N GLY A 192 -8.83 24.30 -2.42
CA GLY A 192 -9.75 23.26 -2.88
C GLY A 192 -9.80 23.16 -4.41
N THR A 193 -9.53 21.97 -4.96
CA THR A 193 -9.63 21.69 -6.41
C THR A 193 -10.80 20.75 -6.69
N THR A 194 -11.80 21.20 -7.44
CA THR A 194 -13.01 20.42 -7.78
C THR A 194 -13.34 20.49 -9.28
N GLY A 195 -14.22 19.61 -9.77
CA GLY A 195 -14.56 19.49 -11.19
C GLY A 195 -15.08 18.11 -11.57
N THR A 196 -15.53 17.96 -12.82
CA THR A 196 -16.14 16.72 -13.33
C THR A 196 -15.16 15.53 -13.35
N GLY A 197 -15.70 14.31 -13.44
CA GLY A 197 -14.91 13.09 -13.56
C GLY A 197 -14.07 13.08 -14.86
N GLY A 198 -12.78 12.78 -14.76
CA GLY A 198 -11.87 12.75 -15.91
C GLY A 198 -11.38 14.12 -16.42
N ALA A 199 -11.72 15.23 -15.76
CA ALA A 199 -11.32 16.58 -16.20
C ALA A 199 -9.83 16.92 -16.01
N GLY A 200 -9.02 16.01 -15.45
CA GLY A 200 -7.60 16.25 -15.19
C GLY A 200 -7.27 16.91 -13.84
N LYS A 201 -8.16 16.79 -12.83
CA LYS A 201 -7.93 17.38 -11.48
C LYS A 201 -6.59 16.97 -10.88
N SER A 202 -6.31 15.67 -10.81
CA SER A 202 -5.06 15.15 -10.23
C SER A 202 -3.83 15.60 -11.02
N SER A 203 -3.90 15.60 -12.36
CA SER A 203 -2.82 16.07 -13.22
C SER A 203 -2.54 17.56 -13.05
N LEU A 204 -3.58 18.38 -12.87
CA LEU A 204 -3.42 19.80 -12.58
C LEU A 204 -2.82 20.02 -11.19
N THR A 205 -3.27 19.26 -10.18
CA THR A 205 -2.70 19.33 -8.82
C THR A 205 -1.21 18.99 -8.84
N ASP A 206 -0.82 17.92 -9.53
CA ASP A 206 0.58 17.52 -9.69
C ASP A 206 1.42 18.65 -10.34
N GLU A 207 0.95 19.20 -11.47
CA GLU A 207 1.61 20.33 -12.13
C GLU A 207 1.70 21.60 -11.26
N LEU A 208 0.71 21.86 -10.41
CA LEU A 208 0.75 22.98 -9.47
C LEU A 208 1.81 22.75 -8.37
N VAL A 209 1.90 21.53 -7.82
CA VAL A 209 2.93 21.17 -6.84
C VAL A 209 4.32 21.26 -7.47
N LEU A 210 4.50 20.73 -8.67
CA LEU A 210 5.75 20.79 -9.41
C LEU A 210 6.22 22.24 -9.60
N ARG A 211 5.31 23.14 -10.02
CA ARG A 211 5.62 24.57 -10.18
C ARG A 211 5.95 25.24 -8.85
N PHE A 212 5.22 24.90 -7.80
CA PHE A 212 5.50 25.44 -6.47
C PHE A 212 6.90 25.06 -6.00
N LEU A 213 7.30 23.80 -6.13
CA LEU A 213 8.65 23.34 -5.77
C LEU A 213 9.75 23.95 -6.65
N ALA A 214 9.45 24.22 -7.93
CA ALA A 214 10.41 24.86 -8.83
C ALA A 214 10.62 26.35 -8.51
N ASP A 215 9.55 27.06 -8.13
CA ASP A 215 9.60 28.49 -7.80
C ASP A 215 10.06 28.74 -6.35
N TYR A 216 9.88 27.77 -5.45
CA TYR A 216 10.22 27.81 -4.02
C TYR A 216 10.99 26.55 -3.59
N PRO A 217 12.30 26.44 -3.94
CA PRO A 217 13.13 25.28 -3.62
C PRO A 217 13.51 25.17 -2.14
#